data_AF-F6GC75-F1
#
_entry.id   AF-F6GC75-F1
#
_cell.length_a   1.000
_cell.length_b   1.000
_cell.length_c   1.000
_cell.angle_alpha   90.00
_cell.angle_beta   90.00
_cell.angle_gamma   90.00
#
_symmetry.space_group_name_H-M   'P 1'
#
loop_
_entity.id
_entity.type
_entity.pdbx_description
1 polymer ?
#
loop_
_entity_poly.entity_id
_entity_poly.type
_entity_poly.pdbx_seq_one_letter_code
_entity_poly.pdbx_strand_id
1 'polypeptide(L)'
;MKEYNLEKWTWTDADFGEMGWHDCPIYALKFDDKVVLDLDYILKWNEPKVKGMSYTFWISPATLIFEDVSLFKMNLMTEFVNGMEIHGITKSNVKNSTEWIIETQEGDITIHSKSFKQIIRRKPTLEFGQYIPENERGNEHFSELSDKNYRHPKEISDERKAKFKLYELANERATLKIELEKLNRDKYETKEFLIIKREINSRIEQLNEKLNGTWFERI
;
A
#
# COMPACT_ATOMS: atom_id res chain seq x y z
N MET A 1 8.74 -14.96 -4.04
CA MET A 1 7.75 -13.86 -3.85
C MET A 1 6.80 -13.92 -5.03
N LYS A 2 5.48 -13.92 -4.82
CA LYS A 2 4.55 -13.82 -5.96
C LYS A 2 4.70 -12.44 -6.59
N GLU A 3 4.72 -12.34 -7.91
CA GLU A 3 4.71 -11.04 -8.60
C GLU A 3 3.26 -10.57 -8.80
N TYR A 4 3.03 -9.27 -8.67
CA TYR A 4 1.76 -8.66 -9.07
C TYR A 4 1.71 -8.54 -10.59
N ASN A 5 0.65 -9.04 -11.22
CA ASN A 5 0.44 -8.84 -12.65
C ASN A 5 -0.31 -7.54 -12.87
N LEU A 6 0.41 -6.50 -13.31
CA LEU A 6 -0.16 -5.19 -13.57
C LEU A 6 -1.11 -5.24 -14.76
N GLU A 7 -2.37 -4.82 -14.58
CA GLU A 7 -3.36 -4.81 -15.66
C GLU A 7 -3.01 -3.75 -16.72
N LYS A 8 -2.68 -2.54 -16.26
CA LYS A 8 -2.40 -1.38 -17.12
C LYS A 8 -1.30 -0.50 -16.51
N TRP A 9 -0.42 0.00 -17.38
CA TRP A 9 0.59 1.00 -17.03
C TRP A 9 0.03 2.43 -17.04
N THR A 10 -1.03 2.66 -17.81
CA THR A 10 -1.70 3.95 -17.94
C THR A 10 -3.19 3.74 -17.79
N TRP A 11 -3.76 4.44 -16.82
CA TRP A 11 -5.19 4.48 -16.53
C TRP A 11 -5.73 5.85 -16.96
N THR A 12 -7.00 5.89 -17.33
CA THR A 12 -7.69 7.09 -17.81
C THR A 12 -9.00 7.30 -17.07
N ASP A 13 -9.67 8.42 -17.30
CA ASP A 13 -10.99 8.71 -16.75
C ASP A 13 -12.08 7.71 -17.19
N ALA A 14 -11.87 6.99 -18.30
CA ALA A 14 -12.71 5.88 -18.72
C ALA A 14 -12.64 4.68 -17.77
N ASP A 15 -11.51 4.51 -17.08
CA ASP A 15 -11.27 3.43 -16.13
C ASP A 15 -11.68 3.80 -14.69
N PHE A 16 -12.17 5.01 -14.46
CA PHE A 16 -12.39 5.59 -13.12
C PHE A 16 -13.18 4.69 -12.16
N GLY A 17 -14.18 3.95 -12.67
CA GLY A 17 -14.99 3.04 -11.84
C GLY A 17 -14.28 1.77 -11.37
N GLU A 18 -13.15 1.43 -12.00
CA GLU A 18 -12.30 0.28 -11.64
C GLU A 18 -11.14 0.69 -10.70
N MET A 19 -10.86 1.98 -10.59
CA MET A 19 -9.73 2.51 -9.82
C MET A 19 -10.06 2.62 -8.33
N GLY A 20 -9.09 2.28 -7.47
CA GLY A 20 -9.18 2.42 -6.02
C GLY A 20 -8.38 3.63 -5.55
N TRP A 21 -9.05 4.59 -4.92
CA TRP A 21 -8.44 5.89 -4.56
C TRP A 21 -8.06 6.01 -3.08
N HIS A 22 -8.64 5.18 -2.22
CA HIS A 22 -8.44 5.25 -0.77
C HIS A 22 -6.99 5.02 -0.35
N ASP A 23 -6.56 5.82 0.61
CA ASP A 23 -5.30 5.73 1.35
C ASP A 23 -4.05 5.85 0.45
N CYS A 24 -4.17 6.55 -0.68
CA CYS A 24 -3.04 6.82 -1.58
C CYS A 24 -2.32 8.11 -1.13
N PRO A 25 -1.08 8.05 -0.60
CA PRO A 25 -0.34 9.23 -0.16
C PRO A 25 0.03 10.14 -1.34
N ILE A 26 -0.13 11.45 -1.16
CA ILE A 26 0.29 12.49 -2.11
C ILE A 26 1.58 13.14 -1.59
N TYR A 27 2.62 13.14 -2.41
CA TYR A 27 3.94 13.69 -2.05
C TYR A 27 4.20 15.06 -2.66
N ALA A 28 3.66 15.33 -3.85
CA ALA A 28 3.94 16.58 -4.54
C ALA A 28 2.83 16.97 -5.52
N LEU A 29 2.72 18.28 -5.73
CA LEU A 29 1.84 18.92 -6.70
C LEU A 29 2.69 19.76 -7.66
N LYS A 30 2.43 19.67 -8.96
CA LYS A 30 3.00 20.54 -9.99
C LYS A 30 1.89 21.25 -10.75
N PHE A 31 2.09 22.56 -10.94
CA PHE A 31 1.19 23.45 -11.66
C PHE A 31 1.89 23.98 -12.91
N ASP A 32 1.26 23.77 -14.06
CA ASP A 32 1.65 24.28 -15.37
C ASP A 32 0.36 24.41 -16.21
N ASP A 33 0.40 24.19 -17.52
CA ASP A 33 -0.80 23.92 -18.35
C ASP A 33 -1.61 22.68 -17.88
N LYS A 34 -1.04 21.90 -16.95
CA LYS A 34 -1.63 20.71 -16.32
C LYS A 34 -1.56 20.83 -14.80
N VAL A 35 -2.41 20.08 -14.11
CA VAL A 35 -2.26 19.81 -12.68
C VAL A 35 -1.78 18.37 -12.53
N VAL A 36 -0.63 18.19 -11.89
CA VAL A 36 0.02 16.88 -11.73
C VAL A 36 0.23 16.56 -10.25
N LEU A 37 -0.23 15.40 -9.83
CA LEU A 37 -0.01 14.84 -8.51
C LEU A 37 0.99 13.69 -8.60
N ASP A 38 1.96 13.71 -7.70
CA ASP A 38 2.84 12.58 -7.46
C ASP A 38 2.39 11.82 -6.21
N LEU A 39 2.09 10.53 -6.36
CA LEU A 39 1.45 9.73 -5.32
C LEU A 39 1.98 8.30 -5.28
N ASP A 40 1.69 7.60 -4.20
CA ASP A 40 1.82 6.14 -4.12
C ASP A 40 0.45 5.52 -4.32
N TYR A 41 0.26 4.84 -5.46
CA TYR A 41 -1.02 4.25 -5.82
C TYR A 41 -1.12 2.84 -5.27
N ILE A 42 -2.16 2.56 -4.50
CA ILE A 42 -2.42 1.22 -3.97
C ILE A 42 -3.26 0.45 -4.97
N LEU A 43 -2.64 -0.50 -5.67
CA LEU A 43 -3.32 -1.35 -6.65
C LEU A 43 -4.18 -2.43 -5.99
N LYS A 44 -3.71 -2.94 -4.85
CA LYS A 44 -4.41 -4.04 -4.17
C LYS A 44 -4.11 -4.10 -2.69
N TRP A 45 -5.17 -4.30 -1.92
CA TRP A 45 -5.11 -4.73 -0.54
C TRP A 45 -5.15 -6.26 -0.49
N ASN A 46 -4.16 -6.87 0.15
CA ASN A 46 -4.14 -8.30 0.38
C ASN A 46 -4.57 -8.56 1.82
N GLU A 47 -5.70 -9.24 1.96
CA GLU A 47 -6.15 -9.74 3.25
C GLU A 47 -5.12 -10.68 3.87
N PRO A 48 -4.90 -10.60 5.19
CA PRO A 48 -4.05 -11.53 5.90
C PRO A 48 -4.62 -12.96 5.80
N LYS A 49 -3.77 -13.94 5.52
CA LYS A 49 -4.17 -15.37 5.52
C LYS A 49 -4.52 -15.90 6.91
N VAL A 50 -3.99 -15.24 7.94
CA VAL A 50 -4.07 -15.66 9.33
C VAL A 50 -4.70 -14.52 10.13
N LYS A 51 -5.76 -14.82 10.89
CA LYS A 51 -6.45 -13.82 11.72
C LYS A 51 -5.47 -13.18 12.70
N GLY A 52 -5.50 -11.85 12.81
CA GLY A 52 -4.61 -11.07 13.67
C GLY A 52 -3.37 -10.52 12.96
N MET A 53 -3.04 -11.01 11.77
CA MET A 53 -2.01 -10.39 10.93
C MET A 53 -2.54 -9.11 10.26
N SER A 54 -1.66 -8.16 9.97
CA SER A 54 -2.00 -6.94 9.23
C SER A 54 -2.20 -7.19 7.73
N TYR A 55 -2.94 -6.30 7.07
CA TYR A 55 -3.01 -6.23 5.61
C TYR A 55 -1.63 -5.96 5.01
N THR A 56 -1.44 -6.37 3.76
CA THR A 56 -0.28 -6.02 2.94
C THR A 56 -0.75 -5.44 1.61
N PHE A 57 0.05 -4.61 0.98
CA PHE A 57 -0.42 -3.76 -0.11
C PHE A 57 0.47 -3.92 -1.34
N TRP A 58 -0.11 -3.99 -2.53
CA TRP A 58 0.64 -3.83 -3.77
C TRP A 58 0.60 -2.38 -4.17
N ILE A 59 1.75 -1.70 -4.07
CA ILE A 59 1.85 -0.25 -4.26
C ILE A 59 2.83 0.04 -5.39
N SER A 60 2.54 1.06 -6.19
CA SER A 60 3.52 1.62 -7.12
C SER A 60 3.52 3.14 -7.00
N PRO A 61 4.69 3.80 -7.12
CA PRO A 61 4.69 5.23 -7.39
C PRO A 61 3.93 5.48 -8.69
N ALA A 62 3.12 6.54 -8.69
CA ALA A 62 2.29 6.92 -9.81
C ALA A 62 2.27 8.43 -10.01
N THR A 63 1.87 8.84 -11.21
CA THR A 63 1.71 10.25 -11.58
C THR A 63 0.31 10.43 -12.15
N LEU A 64 -0.52 11.18 -11.43
CA LEU A 64 -1.89 11.52 -11.82
C LEU A 64 -1.91 12.91 -12.45
N ILE A 65 -2.41 13.01 -13.67
CA ILE A 65 -2.28 14.19 -14.52
C ILE A 65 -3.67 14.59 -15.01
N PHE A 66 -4.07 15.81 -14.68
CA PHE A 66 -5.25 16.46 -15.23
C PHE A 66 -4.82 17.40 -16.37
N GLU A 67 -5.37 17.18 -17.56
CA GLU A 67 -5.07 17.95 -18.76
C GLU A 67 -6.19 18.96 -19.04
N ASP A 68 -5.93 20.01 -19.83
CA ASP A 68 -6.91 21.06 -20.14
C ASP A 68 -7.61 21.66 -18.90
N VAL A 69 -6.82 22.00 -17.88
CA VAL A 69 -7.35 22.49 -16.59
C VAL A 69 -7.88 23.92 -16.76
N SER A 70 -9.15 24.11 -16.42
CA SER A 70 -9.84 25.41 -16.50
C SER A 70 -10.04 26.06 -15.14
N LEU A 71 -10.03 25.25 -14.07
CA LEU A 71 -10.14 25.71 -12.69
C LEU A 71 -9.36 24.78 -11.78
N PHE A 72 -8.63 25.37 -10.84
CA PHE A 72 -8.01 24.69 -9.71
C PHE A 72 -8.39 25.44 -8.44
N LYS A 73 -8.93 24.71 -7.46
CA LYS A 73 -9.23 25.22 -6.12
C LYS A 73 -8.71 24.22 -5.11
N MET A 74 -8.07 24.70 -4.07
CA MET A 74 -7.53 23.88 -2.99
C MET A 74 -7.87 24.53 -1.66
N ASN A 75 -8.40 23.74 -0.73
CA ASN A 75 -8.70 24.17 0.63
C ASN A 75 -8.19 23.11 1.60
N LEU A 76 -7.02 23.36 2.20
CA LEU A 76 -6.33 22.41 3.05
C LEU A 76 -5.95 23.02 4.40
N MET A 77 -6.07 22.22 5.45
CA MET A 77 -5.65 22.53 6.81
C MET A 77 -5.02 21.28 7.41
N THR A 78 -3.74 21.36 7.80
CA THR A 78 -3.00 20.23 8.36
C THR A 78 -2.05 20.68 9.46
N GLU A 79 -1.87 19.81 10.47
CA GLU A 79 -0.84 19.95 11.51
C GLU A 79 0.43 19.13 11.18
N PHE A 80 0.58 18.67 9.93
CA PHE A 80 1.76 17.94 9.40
C PHE A 80 2.18 16.68 10.18
N VAL A 81 1.24 15.98 10.81
CA VAL A 81 1.54 14.76 11.59
C VAL A 81 1.66 13.52 10.69
N ASN A 82 0.83 13.43 9.64
CA ASN A 82 0.67 12.19 8.85
C ASN A 82 0.82 12.35 7.33
N GLY A 83 1.29 13.51 6.85
CA GLY A 83 1.31 13.81 5.41
C GLY A 83 -0.08 14.14 4.86
N MET A 84 -0.30 13.84 3.57
CA MET A 84 -1.58 14.03 2.88
C MET A 84 -1.90 12.76 2.11
N GLU A 85 -3.12 12.27 2.22
CA GLU A 85 -3.57 11.05 1.54
C GLU A 85 -4.94 11.25 0.90
N ILE A 86 -5.19 10.53 -0.18
CA ILE A 86 -6.48 10.53 -0.84
C ILE A 86 -7.45 9.69 -0.01
N HIS A 87 -8.48 10.31 0.53
CA HIS A 87 -9.64 9.61 1.05
C HIS A 87 -10.51 9.11 -0.09
N GLY A 88 -10.76 9.93 -1.10
CA GLY A 88 -11.60 9.57 -2.23
C GLY A 88 -11.40 10.51 -3.39
N ILE A 89 -11.83 10.08 -4.58
CA ILE A 89 -12.03 11.00 -5.70
C ILE A 89 -13.47 10.86 -6.15
N THR A 90 -14.17 11.99 -6.27
CA THR A 90 -15.50 12.06 -6.85
C THR A 90 -15.46 12.88 -8.14
N LYS A 91 -16.41 12.61 -9.04
CA LYS A 91 -16.53 13.34 -10.30
C LYS A 91 -17.97 13.79 -10.56
N SER A 92 -18.11 15.00 -11.08
CA SER A 92 -19.39 15.57 -11.49
C SER A 92 -19.24 16.26 -12.85
N ASN A 93 -20.33 16.34 -13.62
CA ASN A 93 -20.31 17.06 -14.91
C ASN A 93 -20.59 18.55 -14.67
N VAL A 94 -19.75 19.41 -15.22
CA VAL A 94 -19.95 20.87 -15.22
C VAL A 94 -19.97 21.40 -16.66
N LYS A 95 -20.31 22.68 -16.84
CA LYS A 95 -20.43 23.25 -18.20
C LYS A 95 -19.10 23.15 -18.95
N ASN A 96 -19.06 22.34 -20.01
CA ASN A 96 -17.91 22.11 -20.89
C ASN A 96 -16.67 21.46 -20.21
N SER A 97 -16.82 20.85 -19.03
CA SER A 97 -15.72 20.18 -18.31
C SER A 97 -16.25 19.11 -17.35
N THR A 98 -15.36 18.32 -16.78
CA THR A 98 -15.63 17.49 -15.60
C THR A 98 -15.02 18.16 -14.37
N GLU A 99 -15.73 18.14 -13.26
CA GLU A 99 -15.22 18.51 -11.95
C GLU A 99 -14.74 17.25 -11.24
N TRP A 100 -13.50 17.30 -10.80
CA TRP A 100 -12.82 16.25 -10.03
C TRP A 100 -12.57 16.79 -8.64
N ILE A 101 -13.11 16.14 -7.62
CA ILE A 101 -12.87 16.50 -6.22
C ILE A 101 -12.03 15.38 -5.61
N ILE A 102 -10.80 15.69 -5.26
CA ILE A 102 -9.90 14.83 -4.49
C ILE A 102 -10.11 15.19 -3.02
N GLU A 103 -10.77 14.29 -2.31
CA GLU A 103 -11.05 14.39 -0.89
C GLU A 103 -9.84 13.85 -0.13
N THR A 104 -9.34 14.60 0.84
CA THR A 104 -8.24 14.22 1.74
C THR A 104 -8.71 14.39 3.18
N GLN A 105 -7.95 13.89 4.16
CA GLN A 105 -8.29 14.17 5.57
C GLN A 105 -8.09 15.65 5.93
N GLU A 106 -7.20 16.31 5.21
CA GLU A 106 -6.78 17.69 5.41
C GLU A 106 -7.68 18.71 4.69
N GLY A 107 -8.68 18.25 3.93
CA GLY A 107 -9.55 19.08 3.11
C GLY A 107 -9.63 18.59 1.67
N ASP A 108 -9.90 19.49 0.72
CA ASP A 108 -10.25 19.10 -0.64
C ASP A 108 -9.47 19.84 -1.71
N ILE A 109 -9.21 19.14 -2.81
CA ILE A 109 -8.66 19.69 -4.05
C ILE A 109 -9.71 19.52 -5.15
N THR A 110 -10.19 20.62 -5.72
CA THR A 110 -11.14 20.65 -6.84
C THR A 110 -10.44 21.05 -8.13
N ILE A 111 -10.62 20.26 -9.18
CA ILE A 111 -10.03 20.47 -10.49
C ILE A 111 -11.12 20.38 -11.57
N HIS A 112 -11.24 21.41 -12.41
CA HIS A 112 -12.08 21.32 -13.62
C HIS A 112 -11.20 20.97 -14.81
N SER A 113 -11.35 19.76 -15.31
CA SER A 113 -10.60 19.21 -16.43
C SER A 113 -11.49 18.26 -17.23
N LYS A 114 -11.25 18.13 -18.54
CA LYS A 114 -12.01 17.21 -19.41
C LYS A 114 -11.67 15.74 -19.17
N SER A 115 -10.47 15.45 -18.69
CA SER A 115 -9.94 14.08 -18.57
C SER A 115 -8.73 14.06 -17.65
N PHE A 116 -8.48 12.91 -17.04
CA PHE A 116 -7.21 12.64 -16.38
C PHE A 116 -6.55 11.39 -16.97
N LYS A 117 -5.24 11.30 -16.77
CA LYS A 117 -4.49 10.05 -16.92
C LYS A 117 -3.65 9.79 -15.68
N GLN A 118 -3.55 8.53 -15.28
CA GLN A 118 -2.66 8.09 -14.22
C GLN A 118 -1.63 7.12 -14.78
N ILE A 119 -0.36 7.39 -14.51
CA ILE A 119 0.76 6.60 -15.01
C ILE A 119 1.40 5.86 -13.85
N ILE A 120 1.38 4.54 -13.91
CA ILE A 120 2.10 3.67 -12.99
C ILE A 120 3.58 3.74 -13.40
N ARG A 121 4.44 4.27 -12.52
CA ARG A 121 5.83 4.57 -12.91
C ARG A 121 6.73 3.34 -12.94
N ARG A 122 6.45 2.31 -12.15
CA ARG A 122 7.24 1.06 -12.12
C ARG A 122 6.38 -0.13 -11.71
N LYS A 123 6.97 -1.33 -11.70
CA LYS A 123 6.24 -2.52 -11.25
C LYS A 123 5.82 -2.37 -9.77
N PRO A 124 4.59 -2.76 -9.42
CA PRO A 124 4.15 -2.74 -8.03
C PRO A 124 5.02 -3.60 -7.12
N THR A 125 5.26 -3.09 -5.92
CA THR A 125 6.01 -3.76 -4.87
C THR A 125 5.08 -4.11 -3.70
N LEU A 126 5.36 -5.23 -3.04
CA LEU A 126 4.60 -5.64 -1.86
C LEU A 126 5.08 -4.84 -0.65
N GLU A 127 4.19 -4.06 -0.06
CA GLU A 127 4.42 -3.24 1.12
C GLU A 127 3.65 -3.73 2.34
N PHE A 128 4.19 -3.44 3.51
CA PHE A 128 3.61 -3.80 4.82
C PHE A 128 2.92 -2.61 5.50
N GLY A 129 2.90 -1.46 4.82
CA GLY A 129 2.13 -0.26 5.14
C GLY A 129 1.58 0.34 3.85
N GLN A 130 0.79 1.40 3.95
CA GLN A 130 0.08 2.05 2.83
C GLN A 130 0.94 3.07 2.06
N TYR A 131 2.26 2.90 2.08
CA TYR A 131 3.21 3.78 1.41
C TYR A 131 4.47 3.01 1.02
N ILE A 132 5.25 3.57 0.10
CA ILE A 132 6.58 3.10 -0.24
C ILE A 132 7.60 3.93 0.53
N PRO A 133 8.55 3.32 1.25
CA PRO A 133 9.60 4.07 1.94
C PRO A 133 10.40 4.95 0.98
N GLU A 134 10.81 6.14 1.43
CA GLU A 134 11.45 7.17 0.58
C GLU A 134 12.67 6.64 -0.20
N ASN A 135 13.56 5.93 0.50
CA ASN A 135 14.75 5.29 -0.08
C ASN A 135 14.41 4.23 -1.14
N GLU A 136 13.22 3.62 -1.05
CA GLU A 136 12.74 2.64 -2.00
C GLU A 136 11.95 3.27 -3.15
N ARG A 137 11.33 4.44 -2.93
CA ARG A 137 10.43 5.11 -3.87
C ARG A 137 11.16 5.65 -5.11
N GLY A 138 12.38 6.15 -4.92
CA GLY A 138 13.17 6.78 -5.98
C GLY A 138 12.73 8.22 -6.29
N ASN A 139 13.63 9.01 -6.87
CA ASN A 139 13.51 10.48 -6.94
C ASN A 139 12.82 11.01 -8.20
N GLU A 140 12.07 10.19 -8.94
CA GLU A 140 11.49 10.56 -10.25
C GLU A 140 10.08 11.14 -10.13
N HIS A 141 9.91 12.22 -9.37
CA HIS A 141 8.61 12.90 -9.27
C HIS A 141 8.09 13.31 -10.66
N PHE A 142 6.77 13.17 -10.86
CA PHE A 142 6.06 13.66 -12.05
C PHE A 142 6.45 13.02 -13.39
N SER A 143 7.14 11.88 -13.41
CA SER A 143 7.45 11.18 -14.68
C SER A 143 6.17 10.78 -15.41
N GLU A 144 6.02 11.25 -16.66
CA GLU A 144 4.96 10.81 -17.56
C GLU A 144 5.31 9.50 -18.30
N LEU A 145 6.33 8.76 -17.85
CA LEU A 145 6.78 7.50 -18.45
C LEU A 145 6.94 6.42 -17.39
N SER A 146 6.56 5.19 -17.75
CA SER A 146 6.81 4.01 -16.93
C SER A 146 8.22 3.46 -17.17
N ASP A 147 9.04 3.40 -16.12
CA ASP A 147 10.24 2.57 -16.11
C ASP A 147 9.86 1.11 -15.79
N LYS A 148 9.50 0.38 -16.84
CA LYS A 148 9.10 -1.04 -16.76
C LYS A 148 10.26 -1.96 -16.36
N ASN A 149 11.50 -1.49 -16.50
CA ASN A 149 12.72 -2.24 -16.25
C ASN A 149 13.41 -1.83 -14.95
N TYR A 150 12.82 -0.90 -14.19
CA TYR A 150 13.33 -0.46 -12.91
C TYR A 150 13.67 -1.64 -12.01
N ARG A 151 14.87 -1.58 -11.43
CA ARG A 151 15.32 -2.51 -10.40
C ARG A 151 15.84 -1.70 -9.24
N HIS A 152 15.37 -2.04 -8.05
CA HIS A 152 15.95 -1.49 -6.82
C HIS A 152 17.45 -1.79 -6.75
N PRO A 153 18.24 -0.88 -6.15
CA PRO A 153 19.60 -1.20 -5.73
C PRO A 153 19.64 -2.50 -4.93
N LYS A 154 20.81 -3.16 -4.91
CA LYS A 154 20.96 -4.47 -4.27
C LYS A 154 20.64 -4.39 -2.78
N GLU A 155 21.09 -3.32 -2.14
CA GLU A 155 20.90 -3.02 -0.73
C GLU A 155 19.41 -3.02 -0.38
N ILE A 156 18.61 -2.22 -1.10
CA ILE A 156 17.15 -2.16 -0.95
C ILE A 156 16.50 -3.51 -1.25
N SER A 157 16.96 -4.19 -2.31
CA SER A 157 16.44 -5.51 -2.67
C SER A 157 16.65 -6.54 -1.56
N ASP A 158 17.79 -6.47 -0.86
CA ASP A 158 18.14 -7.38 0.23
C ASP A 158 17.41 -7.01 1.53
N GLU A 159 17.23 -5.71 1.83
CA GLU A 159 16.37 -5.22 2.92
C GLU A 159 14.93 -5.71 2.77
N ARG A 160 14.35 -5.57 1.57
CA ARG A 160 12.99 -6.04 1.27
C ARG A 160 12.85 -7.55 1.46
N LYS A 161 13.84 -8.34 1.01
CA LYS A 161 13.86 -9.80 1.26
C LYS A 161 13.93 -10.12 2.75
N ALA A 162 14.74 -9.39 3.52
CA ALA A 162 14.83 -9.56 4.96
C ALA A 162 13.49 -9.23 5.65
N LYS A 163 12.87 -8.11 5.30
CA LYS A 163 11.54 -7.70 5.81
C LYS A 163 10.47 -8.74 5.48
N PHE A 164 10.47 -9.28 4.26
CA PHE A 164 9.55 -10.35 3.87
C PHE A 164 9.76 -11.64 4.69
N LYS A 165 11.00 -12.04 4.97
CA LYS A 165 11.28 -13.19 5.83
C LYS A 165 10.74 -12.98 7.26
N LEU A 166 10.88 -11.77 7.81
CA LEU A 166 10.31 -11.44 9.12
C LEU A 166 8.79 -11.53 9.10
N TYR A 167 8.13 -11.07 8.03
CA TYR A 167 6.70 -11.25 7.85
C TYR A 167 6.28 -12.73 7.78
N GLU A 168 7.06 -13.59 7.11
CA GLU A 168 6.80 -15.04 7.09
C GLU A 168 6.90 -15.66 8.49
N LEU A 169 7.90 -15.26 9.29
CA LEU A 169 8.02 -15.70 10.68
C LEU A 169 6.85 -15.21 11.54
N ALA A 170 6.36 -13.99 11.32
CA ALA A 170 5.18 -13.46 12.01
C ALA A 170 3.91 -14.26 11.64
N ASN A 171 3.73 -14.60 10.36
CA ASN A 171 2.63 -15.47 9.92
C ASN A 171 2.71 -16.86 10.55
N GLU A 172 3.91 -17.45 10.64
CA GLU A 172 4.13 -18.72 11.31
C GLU A 172 3.71 -18.63 12.77
N ARG A 173 4.16 -17.58 13.48
CA ARG A 173 3.80 -17.33 14.88
C ARG A 173 2.30 -17.20 15.07
N ALA A 174 1.63 -16.40 14.24
CA ALA A 174 0.18 -16.22 14.31
C ALA A 174 -0.56 -17.54 14.05
N THR A 175 -0.10 -18.35 13.09
CA THR A 175 -0.68 -19.67 12.80
C THR A 175 -0.57 -20.58 14.02
N LEU A 176 0.60 -20.64 14.64
CA LEU A 176 0.85 -21.46 15.83
C LEU A 176 0.02 -21.01 17.04
N LYS A 177 -0.20 -19.70 17.23
CA LYS A 177 -1.10 -19.19 18.27
C LYS A 177 -2.53 -19.69 18.07
N ILE A 178 -3.04 -19.64 16.83
CA ILE A 178 -4.37 -20.17 16.51
C ILE A 178 -4.43 -21.69 16.70
N GLU A 179 -3.39 -22.42 16.33
CA GLU A 179 -3.30 -23.86 16.55
C GLU A 179 -3.34 -24.19 18.05
N LEU A 180 -2.57 -23.46 18.86
CA LEU A 180 -2.56 -23.58 20.31
C LEU A 180 -3.94 -23.31 20.94
N GLU A 181 -4.63 -22.28 20.49
CA GLU A 181 -6.00 -21.95 20.93
C GLU A 181 -7.01 -23.04 20.57
N LYS A 182 -6.84 -23.67 19.41
CA LYS A 182 -7.72 -24.75 18.92
C LYS A 182 -7.34 -26.13 19.48
N LEU A 183 -6.21 -26.26 20.17
CA LEU A 183 -5.72 -27.53 20.69
C LEU A 183 -6.68 -28.06 21.77
N ASN A 184 -7.48 -29.05 21.40
CA ASN A 184 -8.47 -29.66 22.30
C ASN A 184 -7.88 -30.86 23.03
N ARG A 185 -7.93 -30.82 24.37
CA ARG A 185 -7.45 -31.87 25.27
C ARG A 185 -8.07 -33.24 25.01
N ASP A 186 -9.35 -33.27 24.68
CA ASP A 186 -10.15 -34.51 24.56
C ASP A 186 -9.81 -35.34 23.32
N LYS A 187 -9.04 -34.76 22.38
CA LYS A 187 -8.64 -35.42 21.13
C LYS A 187 -7.33 -36.21 21.24
N TYR A 188 -6.64 -36.16 22.38
CA TYR A 188 -5.29 -36.69 22.54
C TYR A 188 -5.11 -37.38 23.90
N GLU A 189 -4.22 -38.37 23.93
CA GLU A 189 -3.73 -38.94 25.18
C GLU A 189 -2.98 -37.88 26.01
N THR A 190 -2.98 -38.03 27.34
CA THR A 190 -2.43 -37.00 28.26
C THR A 190 -1.01 -36.59 27.94
N LYS A 191 -0.15 -37.57 27.72
CA LYS A 191 1.25 -37.32 27.43
C LYS A 191 1.43 -36.64 26.08
N GLU A 192 0.67 -37.07 25.07
CA GLU A 192 0.74 -36.55 23.71
C GLU A 192 0.29 -35.08 23.65
N PHE A 193 -0.85 -34.75 24.28
CA PHE A 193 -1.33 -33.38 24.40
C PHE A 193 -0.27 -32.45 25.01
N LEU A 194 0.36 -32.88 26.11
CA LEU A 194 1.38 -32.08 26.80
C LEU A 194 2.64 -31.88 25.94
N ILE A 195 3.04 -32.87 25.15
CA ILE A 195 4.17 -32.77 24.22
C ILE A 195 3.84 -31.75 23.12
N ILE A 196 2.72 -31.92 22.41
CA ILE A 196 2.31 -31.02 21.33
C ILE A 196 2.21 -29.57 21.85
N LYS A 197 1.52 -29.38 22.97
CA LYS A 197 1.37 -28.06 23.60
C LYS A 197 2.74 -27.44 23.92
N ARG A 198 3.68 -28.22 24.45
CA ARG A 198 5.03 -27.74 24.79
C ARG A 198 5.82 -27.36 23.54
N GLU A 199 5.75 -28.16 22.49
CA GLU A 199 6.44 -27.90 21.22
C GLU A 199 5.94 -26.62 20.55
N ILE A 200 4.62 -26.45 20.46
CA ILE A 200 4.01 -25.22 19.91
C ILE A 200 4.44 -24.00 20.71
N ASN A 201 4.34 -24.04 22.04
CA ASN A 201 4.78 -22.91 22.89
C ASN A 201 6.27 -22.61 22.72
N SER A 202 7.13 -23.64 22.70
CA SER A 202 8.56 -23.46 22.50
C SER A 202 8.86 -22.81 21.15
N ARG A 203 8.12 -23.16 20.10
CA ARG A 203 8.30 -22.55 18.78
C ARG A 203 7.83 -21.10 18.76
N ILE A 204 6.70 -20.80 19.40
CA ILE A 204 6.21 -19.42 19.54
C ILE A 204 7.25 -18.54 20.24
N GLU A 205 7.87 -19.02 21.33
CA GLU A 205 8.91 -18.26 22.04
C GLU A 205 10.14 -18.01 21.16
N GLN A 206 10.63 -19.02 20.43
CA GLN A 206 11.72 -18.83 19.46
C GLN A 206 11.38 -17.79 18.39
N LEU A 207 10.12 -17.73 17.95
CA LEU A 207 9.67 -16.74 16.98
C LEU A 207 9.56 -15.35 17.62
N ASN A 208 9.12 -15.24 18.87
CA ASN A 208 9.13 -13.97 19.61
C ASN A 208 10.53 -13.39 19.71
N GLU A 209 11.53 -14.20 20.07
CA GLU A 209 12.93 -13.76 20.14
C GLU A 209 13.45 -13.22 18.79
N LYS A 210 13.10 -13.90 17.69
CA LYS A 210 13.51 -13.47 16.33
C LYS A 210 12.80 -12.21 15.85
N LEU A 211 11.57 -11.97 16.31
CA LEU A 211 10.75 -10.82 15.91
C LEU A 211 10.93 -9.62 16.84
N ASN A 212 11.60 -9.79 17.98
CA ASN A 212 11.85 -8.74 18.95
C ASN A 212 12.60 -7.54 18.33
N GLY A 213 12.09 -6.33 18.56
CA GLY A 213 12.62 -5.09 17.99
C GLY A 213 12.34 -4.90 16.50
N THR A 214 11.58 -5.80 15.86
CA THR A 214 11.21 -5.67 14.45
C THR A 214 9.84 -5.05 14.29
N TRP A 215 9.52 -4.58 13.07
CA TRP A 215 8.20 -4.09 12.69
C TRP A 215 7.06 -5.08 13.02
N PHE A 216 7.34 -6.38 13.05
CA PHE A 216 6.36 -7.44 13.24
C PHE A 216 6.32 -7.99 14.67
N GLU A 217 7.03 -7.37 15.63
CA GLU A 217 7.06 -7.83 17.02
C GLU A 217 5.65 -7.95 17.61
N ARG A 218 4.79 -6.95 17.33
CA ARG A 218 3.44 -6.82 17.91
C ARG A 218 2.32 -7.43 17.07
N ILE A 219 2.65 -7.98 15.89
CA ILE A 219 1.71 -8.62 14.96
C ILE A 219 1.62 -10.11 15.28
#